data_AF-A0A848UT75-F1
#
_entry.id   AF-A0A848UT75-F1
#
_cell.length_a   1.000
_cell.length_b   1.000
_cell.length_c   1.000
_cell.angle_alpha   90.00
_cell.angle_beta   90.00
_cell.angle_gamma   90.00
#
_symmetry.space_group_name_H-M   'P 1'
#
loop_
_entity.id
_entity.type
_entity.pdbx_description
1 polymer ?
#
loop_
_entity_poly.entity_id
_entity_poly.type
_entity_poly.pdbx_seq_one_letter_code
_entity_poly.pdbx_strand_id
1 'polypeptide(L)'
;MWWRSHTDGIKPLSKRATLKERIVNGDFNESSYFMQAQLALHNAKTKVDLNRHDHSDQLDILAVDLARYKRLMEDYWKEETARLEALYEAFTKTFNITRTELEEELCNWPGELLSYYKYCMEYKYSTPYANRKSKRGRPKKTK
;
A
#
# COMPACT_ATOMS: atom_id res chain seq x y z
N MET A 1 12.36 -12.54 8.02
CA MET A 1 12.32 -11.97 9.39
C MET A 1 11.25 -12.71 10.19
N TRP A 2 11.47 -13.01 11.47
CA TRP A 2 10.58 -13.92 12.25
C TRP A 2 9.17 -13.37 12.53
N TRP A 3 8.97 -12.06 12.38
CA TRP A 3 7.66 -11.41 12.62
C TRP A 3 6.79 -11.26 11.38
N ARG A 4 7.30 -11.58 10.19
CA ARG A 4 6.54 -11.56 8.92
C ARG A 4 6.26 -12.99 8.49
N SER A 5 5.00 -13.34 8.29
CA SER A 5 4.59 -14.70 7.92
C SER A 5 4.55 -14.90 6.41
N HIS A 6 4.13 -13.87 5.66
CA HIS A 6 4.00 -13.92 4.21
C HIS A 6 4.38 -12.57 3.59
N THR A 7 4.61 -12.56 2.28
CA THR A 7 4.90 -11.35 1.49
C THR A 7 3.96 -11.26 0.30
N ASP A 8 3.52 -10.06 -0.05
CA ASP A 8 2.51 -9.83 -1.10
C ASP A 8 2.92 -10.30 -2.50
N GLY A 9 4.21 -10.56 -2.75
CA GLY A 9 4.70 -11.03 -4.06
C GLY A 9 4.59 -10.00 -5.19
N ILE A 10 3.90 -8.87 -4.96
CA ILE A 10 3.79 -7.75 -5.87
C ILE A 10 5.09 -6.96 -5.84
N LYS A 11 5.72 -6.81 -7.00
CA LYS A 11 6.90 -5.95 -7.16
C LYS A 11 6.44 -4.62 -7.72
N PRO A 12 6.72 -3.49 -7.04
CA PRO A 12 6.29 -2.19 -7.53
C PRO A 12 6.96 -1.88 -8.87
N LEU A 13 6.20 -1.31 -9.80
CA LEU A 13 6.75 -0.92 -11.09
C LEU A 13 7.70 0.28 -10.93
N SER A 14 8.58 0.46 -11.93
CA SER A 14 9.44 1.64 -11.98
C SER A 14 8.62 2.93 -12.01
N LYS A 15 9.13 4.02 -11.41
CA LYS A 15 8.53 5.37 -11.49
C LYS A 15 8.33 5.90 -12.92
N ARG A 16 8.97 5.26 -13.91
CA ARG A 16 8.82 5.56 -15.35
C ARG A 16 7.60 4.91 -15.99
N ALA A 17 7.03 3.88 -15.36
CA ALA A 17 5.79 3.27 -15.80
C ALA A 17 4.65 4.28 -15.69
N THR A 18 3.63 4.11 -16.53
CA THR A 18 2.48 5.01 -16.50
C THR A 18 1.69 4.85 -15.20
N LEU A 19 1.03 5.92 -14.74
CA LEU A 19 0.20 5.85 -13.53
C LEU A 19 -0.86 4.74 -13.62
N LYS A 20 -1.46 4.57 -14.80
CA LYS A 20 -2.43 3.49 -15.07
C LYS A 20 -1.84 2.10 -14.81
N GLU A 21 -0.64 1.81 -15.35
CA GLU A 21 0.00 0.50 -15.17
C GLU A 21 0.34 0.23 -13.70
N ARG A 22 0.78 1.27 -12.97
CA ARG A 22 1.09 1.17 -11.54
C ARG A 22 -0.15 0.90 -10.69
N ILE A 23 -1.27 1.57 -10.99
CA ILE A 23 -2.57 1.30 -10.33
C ILE A 23 -3.01 -0.14 -10.61
N VAL A 24 -2.96 -0.59 -11.86
CA VAL A 24 -3.40 -1.95 -12.24
C VAL A 24 -2.51 -3.03 -11.63
N ASN A 25 -1.21 -2.77 -11.45
CA ASN A 25 -0.31 -3.69 -10.75
C ASN A 25 -0.59 -3.79 -9.24
N GLY A 26 -1.33 -2.83 -8.67
CA GLY A 26 -1.57 -2.75 -7.24
C GLY A 26 -0.41 -2.12 -6.47
N ASP A 27 0.42 -1.28 -7.10
CA ASP A 27 1.52 -0.56 -6.44
C ASP A 27 1.06 0.26 -5.22
N PHE A 28 -0.21 0.68 -5.25
CA PHE A 28 -0.83 1.54 -4.22
C PHE A 28 -1.85 0.80 -3.36
N ASN A 29 -1.93 -0.52 -3.46
CA ASN A 29 -2.80 -1.30 -2.59
C ASN A 29 -2.25 -1.29 -1.16
N GLU A 30 -3.13 -1.51 -0.19
CA GLU A 30 -2.76 -1.63 1.22
C GLU A 30 -1.73 -2.74 1.43
N SER A 31 -0.81 -2.56 2.39
CA SER A 31 0.18 -3.58 2.73
C SER A 31 -0.43 -4.75 3.52
N SER A 32 -0.04 -5.99 3.20
CA SER A 32 -0.50 -7.16 3.97
C SER A 32 -0.07 -7.16 5.43
N TYR A 33 0.89 -6.33 5.83
CA TYR A 33 1.34 -6.26 7.22
C TYR A 33 0.22 -5.90 8.18
N PHE A 34 -0.76 -5.09 7.76
CA PHE A 34 -1.92 -4.78 8.59
C PHE A 34 -2.72 -6.05 8.92
N MET A 35 -3.08 -6.84 7.91
CA MET A 35 -3.82 -8.09 8.12
C MET A 35 -3.00 -9.13 8.88
N GLN A 36 -1.67 -9.17 8.67
CA GLN A 36 -0.78 -10.01 9.47
C GLN A 36 -0.75 -9.58 10.94
N ALA A 37 -0.80 -8.28 11.23
CA ALA A 37 -0.85 -7.75 12.58
C ALA A 37 -2.17 -8.14 13.26
N GLN A 38 -3.30 -7.98 12.57
CA GLN A 38 -4.61 -8.40 13.09
C GLN A 38 -4.66 -9.90 13.35
N LEU A 39 -4.11 -10.71 12.45
CA LEU A 39 -4.02 -12.15 12.63
C LEU A 39 -3.15 -12.52 13.85
N ALA A 40 -2.06 -11.80 14.09
CA ALA A 40 -1.22 -12.01 15.28
C ALA A 40 -2.01 -11.74 16.57
N LEU A 41 -2.81 -10.68 16.61
CA LEU A 41 -3.66 -10.34 17.76
C LEU A 41 -4.81 -11.33 17.95
N HIS A 42 -5.42 -11.79 16.85
CA HIS A 42 -6.44 -12.84 16.89
C HIS A 42 -5.86 -14.14 17.48
N ASN A 43 -4.68 -14.56 17.01
CA ASN A 43 -4.00 -15.76 17.50
C ASN A 43 -3.58 -15.61 18.97
N ALA A 44 -3.09 -14.43 19.36
CA ALA A 44 -2.79 -14.09 20.76
C ALA A 44 -4.01 -14.33 21.66
N LYS A 45 -5.18 -13.83 21.26
CA LYS A 45 -6.43 -14.01 22.00
C LYS A 45 -6.79 -15.49 22.21
N THR A 46 -6.53 -16.34 21.21
CA THR A 46 -6.84 -17.78 21.33
C THR A 46 -5.93 -18.53 22.30
N LYS A 47 -4.76 -17.96 22.66
CA LYS A 47 -3.79 -18.59 23.56
C LYS A 47 -4.05 -18.33 25.04
N VAL A 48 -4.83 -17.29 25.37
CA VAL A 48 -5.08 -16.87 26.75
C VAL A 48 -6.47 -17.30 27.20
N ASP A 49 -6.50 -18.08 28.27
CA ASP A 49 -7.69 -18.40 29.07
C ASP A 49 -7.73 -17.56 30.36
N LEU A 50 -8.70 -16.65 30.45
CA LEU A 50 -8.85 -15.72 31.57
C LEU A 50 -9.28 -16.41 32.89
N ASN A 51 -9.81 -17.64 32.81
CA ASN A 51 -10.21 -18.38 34.02
C ASN A 51 -9.03 -19.14 34.64
N ARG A 52 -7.95 -19.36 33.87
CA ARG A 52 -6.81 -20.19 34.27
C ARG A 52 -5.52 -19.39 34.48
N HIS A 53 -5.32 -18.32 33.71
CA HIS A 53 -4.05 -17.61 33.68
C HIS A 53 -4.12 -16.31 34.48
N ASP A 54 -3.20 -16.16 35.42
CA ASP A 54 -2.96 -14.90 36.12
C ASP A 54 -2.31 -13.87 35.20
N HIS A 55 -2.30 -12.60 35.61
CA HIS A 55 -1.74 -11.52 34.78
C HIS A 55 -0.28 -11.73 34.35
N SER A 56 0.56 -12.35 35.19
CA SER A 56 1.95 -12.66 34.82
C SER A 56 2.00 -13.70 33.70
N ASP A 57 1.24 -14.78 33.82
CA ASP A 57 1.17 -15.85 32.81
C ASP A 57 0.65 -15.30 31.48
N GLN A 58 -0.35 -14.42 31.53
CA GLN A 58 -0.88 -13.78 30.33
C GLN A 58 0.19 -12.97 29.61
N LEU A 59 1.01 -12.19 30.33
CA LEU A 59 2.08 -11.41 29.72
C LEU A 59 3.12 -12.30 29.05
N ASP A 60 3.52 -13.38 29.70
CA ASP A 60 4.52 -14.31 29.18
C ASP A 60 4.02 -15.07 27.94
N ILE A 61 2.76 -15.54 27.97
CA ILE A 61 2.11 -16.21 26.83
C ILE A 61 2.00 -15.26 25.62
N LEU A 62 1.64 -14.00 25.88
CA LEU A 62 1.37 -13.01 24.84
C LEU A 62 2.62 -12.29 24.33
N ALA A 63 3.73 -12.32 25.05
CA ALA A 63 4.92 -11.50 24.80
C ALA A 63 5.37 -11.52 23.33
N VAL A 64 5.45 -12.71 22.74
CA VAL A 64 5.90 -12.90 21.35
C VAL A 64 4.90 -12.34 20.34
N ASP A 65 3.60 -12.55 20.57
CA ASP A 65 2.57 -12.10 19.63
C ASP A 65 2.38 -10.57 19.70
N LEU A 66 2.47 -9.98 20.88
CA LEU A 66 2.46 -8.52 21.05
C LEU A 66 3.68 -7.86 20.42
N ALA A 67 4.86 -8.45 20.58
CA ALA A 67 6.08 -7.99 19.90
C ALA A 67 5.96 -8.10 18.37
N ARG A 68 5.33 -9.18 17.87
CA ARG A 68 5.03 -9.34 16.44
C ARG A 68 4.06 -8.26 15.94
N TYR A 69 2.94 -8.06 16.64
CA TYR A 69 1.96 -7.02 16.32
C TYR A 69 2.61 -5.64 16.23
N LYS A 70 3.39 -5.27 17.26
CA LYS A 70 4.07 -3.97 17.30
C LYS A 70 4.97 -3.76 16.08
N ARG A 71 5.83 -4.74 15.74
CA ARG A 71 6.72 -4.63 14.57
C ARG A 71 5.98 -4.61 13.25
N LEU A 72 4.92 -5.41 13.10
CA LEU A 72 4.11 -5.42 11.89
C LEU A 72 3.39 -4.09 11.69
N MET A 73 2.87 -3.49 12.76
CA MET A 73 2.25 -2.17 12.69
C MET A 73 3.28 -1.07 12.37
N GLU A 74 4.48 -1.12 12.95
CA GLU A 74 5.58 -0.21 12.60
C GLU A 74 5.96 -0.31 11.11
N ASP A 75 6.13 -1.53 10.60
CA ASP A 75 6.40 -1.80 9.19
C ASP A 75 5.24 -1.33 8.29
N TYR A 76 3.99 -1.57 8.72
CA TYR A 76 2.78 -1.14 8.02
C TYR A 76 2.74 0.38 7.87
N TRP A 77 2.83 1.13 8.98
CA TRP A 77 2.76 2.60 8.94
C TRP A 77 3.86 3.22 8.07
N LYS A 78 5.06 2.63 8.10
CA LYS A 78 6.17 3.09 7.28
C LYS A 78 5.92 2.84 5.78
N GLU A 79 5.41 1.66 5.42
CA GLU A 79 5.13 1.36 4.01
C GLU A 79 3.90 2.12 3.50
N GLU A 80 2.83 2.21 4.29
CA GLU A 80 1.58 2.85 3.91
C GLU A 80 1.76 4.36 3.69
N THR A 81 2.48 5.04 4.59
CA THR A 81 2.81 6.46 4.40
C THR A 81 3.62 6.69 3.12
N ALA A 82 4.62 5.85 2.85
CA ALA A 82 5.42 5.93 1.63
C ALA A 82 4.62 5.64 0.35
N ARG A 83 3.65 4.70 0.39
CA ARG A 83 2.76 4.40 -0.74
C ARG A 83 1.79 5.54 -1.02
N LEU A 84 1.19 6.12 0.03
CA LEU A 84 0.29 7.28 -0.09
C LEU A 84 1.03 8.49 -0.67
N GLU A 85 2.23 8.81 -0.17
CA GLU A 85 3.07 9.87 -0.74
C GLU A 85 3.39 9.61 -2.21
N ALA A 86 3.74 8.37 -2.56
CA ALA A 86 4.02 7.98 -3.94
C ALA A 86 2.78 8.07 -4.84
N LEU A 87 1.58 7.88 -4.29
CA LEU A 87 0.30 8.05 -4.99
C LEU A 87 0.08 9.54 -5.29
N TYR A 88 0.13 10.40 -4.28
CA TYR A 88 -0.05 11.84 -4.44
C TYR A 88 0.96 12.44 -5.42
N GLU A 89 2.23 12.07 -5.30
CA GLU A 89 3.25 12.50 -6.26
C GLU A 89 2.95 12.04 -7.69
N ALA A 90 2.43 10.82 -7.86
CA ALA A 90 2.18 10.30 -9.18
C ALA A 90 1.00 11.02 -9.85
N PHE A 91 -0.08 11.28 -9.12
CA PHE A 91 -1.25 12.01 -9.61
C PHE A 91 -0.94 13.47 -9.92
N THR A 92 -0.28 14.19 -9.01
CA THR A 92 0.13 15.61 -9.21
C THR A 92 1.15 15.78 -10.34
N LYS A 93 1.97 14.74 -10.62
CA LYS A 93 2.85 14.75 -11.80
C LYS A 93 2.10 14.49 -13.10
N THR A 94 1.06 13.65 -13.10
CA THR A 94 0.32 13.29 -14.33
C THR A 94 -0.79 14.28 -14.69
N PHE A 95 -1.43 14.88 -13.70
CA PHE A 95 -2.55 15.81 -13.87
C PHE A 95 -2.22 17.13 -13.19
N ASN A 96 -2.72 18.22 -13.75
CA ASN A 96 -2.55 19.54 -13.16
C ASN A 96 -3.54 19.74 -12.00
N ILE A 97 -3.24 19.13 -10.85
CA ILE A 97 -4.06 19.13 -9.62
C ILE A 97 -3.11 19.35 -8.44
N THR A 98 -3.56 20.10 -7.43
CA THR A 98 -2.80 20.27 -6.18
C THR A 98 -2.99 19.08 -5.25
N ARG A 99 -2.05 18.88 -4.30
CA ARG A 99 -2.14 17.77 -3.34
C ARG A 99 -3.42 17.85 -2.49
N THR A 100 -3.78 19.04 -2.04
CA THR A 100 -4.96 19.26 -1.19
C THR A 100 -6.26 18.99 -1.94
N GLU A 101 -6.39 19.47 -3.18
CA GLU A 101 -7.55 19.18 -4.02
C GLU A 101 -7.68 17.67 -4.28
N LEU A 102 -6.55 16.99 -4.53
CA LEU A 102 -6.53 15.54 -4.74
C LEU A 102 -6.98 14.77 -3.48
N GLU A 103 -6.52 15.16 -2.30
CA GLU A 103 -6.92 14.55 -1.02
C GLU A 103 -8.43 14.72 -0.77
N GLU A 104 -8.98 15.91 -1.00
CA GLU A 104 -10.41 16.17 -0.86
C GLU A 104 -11.26 15.39 -1.90
N GLU A 105 -10.83 15.36 -3.16
CA GLU A 105 -11.52 14.61 -4.21
C GLU A 105 -11.51 13.11 -3.93
N LEU A 106 -10.37 12.55 -3.51
CA LEU A 106 -10.25 11.12 -3.18
C LEU A 106 -11.09 10.72 -1.96
N CYS A 107 -11.14 11.56 -0.92
CA CYS A 107 -11.96 11.31 0.26
C CYS A 107 -13.46 11.29 -0.03
N ASN A 108 -13.90 12.09 -1.01
CA ASN A 108 -15.31 12.16 -1.43
C ASN A 108 -15.65 11.21 -2.59
N TRP A 109 -14.66 10.48 -3.12
CA TRP A 109 -14.87 9.60 -4.27
C TRP A 109 -15.47 8.26 -3.84
N PRO A 110 -16.64 7.87 -4.37
CA PRO A 110 -17.32 6.63 -3.97
C PRO A 110 -16.76 5.37 -4.64
N GLY A 111 -15.83 5.51 -5.59
CA GLY A 111 -15.35 4.42 -6.43
C GLY A 111 -13.91 3.99 -6.14
N GLU A 112 -13.41 3.07 -6.96
CA GLU A 112 -12.03 2.61 -6.90
C GLU A 112 -11.03 3.65 -7.44
N LEU A 113 -9.77 3.50 -7.07
CA LEU A 113 -8.68 4.36 -7.57
C LEU A 113 -8.58 4.36 -9.11
N LEU A 114 -8.88 3.23 -9.75
CA LEU A 114 -8.86 3.12 -11.21
C LEU A 114 -10.01 3.90 -11.87
N SER A 115 -11.19 3.97 -11.24
CA SER A 115 -12.30 4.77 -11.76
C SER A 115 -12.02 6.26 -11.60
N TYR A 116 -11.42 6.66 -10.48
CA TYR A 116 -10.94 8.04 -10.29
C TYR A 116 -9.91 8.44 -11.35
N TYR A 117 -8.94 7.57 -11.65
CA TYR A 117 -7.98 7.81 -12.74
C TYR A 117 -8.66 8.04 -14.10
N LYS A 118 -9.71 7.27 -14.43
CA LYS A 118 -10.48 7.46 -15.68
C LYS A 118 -11.21 8.81 -15.69
N TYR A 119 -11.79 9.21 -14.57
CA TYR A 119 -12.41 10.52 -14.40
C TYR A 119 -11.40 11.65 -14.60
N CYS A 120 -10.22 11.58 -13.99
CA CYS A 120 -9.17 12.58 -14.20
C CYS A 120 -8.72 12.66 -15.66
N MET A 121 -8.64 11.54 -16.38
CA MET A 121 -8.28 11.53 -17.80
C MET A 121 -9.30 12.24 -18.69
N GLU A 122 -10.58 12.20 -18.33
CA GLU A 122 -11.66 12.79 -19.13
C GLU A 122 -11.85 14.29 -18.82
N TYR A 123 -11.76 14.67 -17.54
CA TYR A 123 -12.13 16.01 -17.09
C TYR A 123 -10.96 16.91 -16.69
N LYS A 124 -9.75 16.36 -16.45
CA LYS A 124 -8.60 17.14 -15.95
C LYS A 124 -7.51 17.26 -17.02
N TYR A 125 -6.81 18.39 -16.99
CA TYR A 125 -5.69 18.63 -17.91
C TYR A 125 -4.50 17.73 -17.58
N SER A 126 -4.11 16.92 -18.56
CA SER A 126 -2.93 16.06 -18.46
C SER A 126 -1.65 16.87 -18.70
N THR A 127 -0.64 16.67 -17.85
CA THR A 127 0.64 17.37 -17.99
C THR A 127 1.47 16.75 -19.12
N PRO A 128 2.48 17.47 -19.66
CA PRO A 128 3.42 16.91 -20.63
C PRO A 128 4.18 15.65 -20.12
N TYR A 129 4.23 15.44 -18.80
CA TYR A 129 4.82 14.25 -18.19
C TYR A 129 4.05 12.97 -18.53
N ALA A 130 2.72 13.03 -18.53
CA ALA A 130 1.86 11.89 -18.88
C ALA A 130 2.02 11.47 -20.35
N ASN A 131 2.34 12.42 -21.23
CA ASN A 131 2.55 12.19 -22.66
C ASN A 131 3.95 11.67 -23.01
N ARG A 132 4.83 11.44 -22.02
CA ARG A 132 6.13 10.81 -22.27
C ARG A 132 5.95 9.36 -22.68
N LYS A 133 5.87 9.13 -24.00
CA LYS A 133 6.04 7.79 -24.56
C LYS A 133 7.36 7.22 -24.06
N SER A 134 7.34 5.98 -23.57
CA SER A 134 8.55 5.18 -23.39
C SER A 134 9.34 5.26 -24.70
N LYS A 135 10.47 5.99 -24.70
CA LYS A 135 11.43 5.93 -25.80
C LYS A 135 11.99 4.52 -25.75
N ARG A 136 11.32 3.61 -26.48
CA ARG A 136 11.61 2.19 -26.53
C ARG A 136 13.11 1.98 -26.64
N GLY A 137 13.66 1.22 -25.70
CA GLY A 137 15.00 0.67 -25.79
C GLY A 137 15.15 -0.20 -27.04
N ARG A 138 16.41 -0.52 -27.34
CA ARG A 138 16.86 -1.32 -28.48
C ARG A 138 15.91 -2.50 -28.75
N PRO A 139 15.44 -2.70 -30.00
CA PRO A 139 14.58 -3.83 -30.34
C PRO A 139 15.25 -5.15 -29.94
N LYS A 140 14.44 -6.09 -29.43
CA LYS A 140 14.89 -7.42 -29.01
C LYS A 140 15.55 -8.10 -30.21
N LYS A 141 16.82 -8.50 -30.11
CA LYS A 141 17.50 -9.25 -31.17
C LYS A 141 16.72 -10.55 -31.40
N THR A 142 16.16 -10.70 -32.60
CA THR A 142 15.67 -11.99 -33.10
C THR A 142 16.85 -12.96 -33.13
N LYS A 143 16.69 -14.11 -32.48
CA LYS A 143 17.58 -15.26 -32.68
C LYS A 143 17.20 -15.95 -33.97
#